data_AF-A0A951AFP9-F1
#
_entry.id   AF-A0A951AFP9-F1
#
_cell.length_a   1.000
_cell.length_b   1.000
_cell.length_c   1.000
_cell.angle_alpha   90.00
_cell.angle_beta   90.00
_cell.angle_gamma   90.00
#
_symmetry.space_group_name_H-M   'P 1'
#
loop_
_entity.id
_entity.type
_entity.pdbx_description
1 polymer ?
#
loop_
_entity_poly.entity_id
_entity_poly.type
_entity_poly.pdbx_seq_one_letter_code
_entity_poly.pdbx_strand_id
1 'polypeptide(L)'
;MSSGLKWKLIAGFLLVFIAGGAAGVFVTVTMGHQFMFGPHQHGFVAQTMKNRLRWQLKLTDEQMTKISPIVEKTAAQLEEIRGDTGHRVRDVIVESHREIAQYLTPDQQQRLKQMEERRRQWMQHRGMRRRNGPSSASPSETQDSD
;
A
#
# COMPACT_ATOMS: atom_id res chain seq x y z
N MET A 1 13.63 27.71 -45.30
CA MET A 1 12.97 28.30 -44.10
C MET A 1 14.04 29.01 -43.28
N SER A 2 13.90 30.32 -43.06
CA SER A 2 14.93 31.15 -42.42
C SER A 2 15.17 30.74 -40.96
N SER A 3 16.44 30.71 -40.55
CA SER A 3 16.87 30.31 -39.19
C SER A 3 16.22 31.16 -38.09
N GLY A 4 15.82 32.40 -38.39
CA GLY A 4 15.09 33.28 -37.47
C GLY A 4 13.68 32.79 -37.11
N LEU A 5 12.99 32.07 -38.01
CA LEU A 5 11.66 31.50 -37.72
C LEU A 5 11.76 30.28 -36.79
N LYS A 6 12.81 29.46 -36.96
CA LYS A 6 13.09 28.29 -36.12
C LYS A 6 13.43 28.68 -34.68
N TRP A 7 14.25 29.72 -34.49
CA TRP A 7 14.60 30.21 -33.15
C TRP A 7 13.37 30.76 -32.40
N LYS A 8 12.48 31.48 -33.08
CA LYS A 8 11.23 31.98 -32.48
C LYS A 8 10.33 30.83 -32.00
N LEU A 9 10.26 29.74 -32.76
CA LEU A 9 9.52 28.54 -32.33
C LEU A 9 10.16 27.87 -31.11
N ILE A 10 11.48 27.72 -31.10
CA ILE A 10 12.22 27.15 -29.95
C ILE A 10 12.01 27.99 -28.69
N ALA A 11 12.07 29.31 -28.81
CA ALA A 11 11.81 30.23 -27.69
C ALA A 11 10.38 30.10 -27.16
N GLY A 12 9.39 29.94 -28.05
CA GLY A 12 8.00 29.70 -27.67
C GLY A 12 7.79 28.39 -26.92
N PHE A 13 8.36 27.29 -27.40
CA PHE A 13 8.28 25.98 -26.73
C PHE A 13 8.97 26.00 -25.36
N LEU A 14 10.12 26.68 -25.23
CA LEU A 14 10.83 26.82 -23.96
C LEU A 14 9.96 27.56 -22.92
N LEU A 15 9.24 28.59 -23.35
CA LEU A 15 8.36 29.38 -22.47
C LEU A 15 7.18 28.53 -21.97
N VAL A 16 6.54 27.77 -22.85
CA VAL A 16 5.45 26.84 -22.47
C VAL A 16 5.96 25.76 -21.51
N PHE A 17 7.16 25.24 -21.72
CA PHE A 17 7.77 24.23 -20.85
C PHE A 17 8.06 24.80 -19.45
N ILE A 18 8.61 26.01 -19.36
CA ILE A 18 8.88 26.67 -18.08
C ILE A 18 7.56 26.97 -17.34
N ALA A 19 6.54 27.45 -18.04
CA ALA A 19 5.21 27.69 -17.46
C ALA A 19 4.56 26.38 -16.96
N GLY A 20 4.65 25.30 -17.74
CA GLY A 20 4.18 23.97 -17.35
C GLY A 20 4.96 23.37 -16.17
N GLY A 21 6.29 23.53 -16.15
CA GLY A 21 7.15 23.08 -15.05
C GLY A 21 6.87 23.79 -13.74
N ALA A 22 6.68 25.12 -13.77
CA ALA A 22 6.33 25.90 -12.59
C ALA A 22 4.95 25.50 -12.02
N ALA A 23 3.96 25.27 -12.88
CA ALA A 23 2.64 24.79 -12.47
C ALA A 23 2.71 23.37 -11.88
N GLY A 24 3.49 22.47 -12.49
CA GLY A 24 3.68 21.11 -12.00
C GLY A 24 4.36 21.06 -10.62
N VAL A 25 5.41 21.84 -10.41
CA VAL A 25 6.10 21.96 -9.10
C VAL A 25 5.18 22.57 -8.04
N PHE A 26 4.43 23.62 -8.37
CA PHE A 26 3.50 24.23 -7.41
C PHE A 26 2.42 23.23 -6.96
N VAL A 27 1.82 22.47 -7.89
CA VAL A 27 0.81 21.45 -7.57
C VAL A 27 1.40 20.29 -6.75
N THR A 28 2.62 19.83 -7.08
CA THR A 28 3.28 18.76 -6.31
C THR A 28 3.77 19.20 -4.93
N VAL A 29 4.23 20.45 -4.75
CA VAL A 29 4.67 20.95 -3.44
C VAL A 29 3.48 21.28 -2.54
N THR A 30 2.42 21.90 -3.07
CA THR A 30 1.25 22.31 -2.26
C THR A 30 0.29 21.15 -1.98
N MET A 31 0.12 20.21 -2.91
CA MET A 31 -0.84 19.10 -2.76
C MET A 31 -0.17 17.73 -2.56
N GLY A 32 1.13 17.60 -2.88
CA GLY A 32 1.89 16.36 -2.71
C GLY A 32 2.40 16.12 -1.30
N HIS A 33 2.47 17.13 -0.42
CA HIS A 33 2.87 16.90 0.98
C HIS A 33 1.83 16.09 1.77
N GLN A 34 0.55 16.17 1.41
CA GLN A 34 -0.53 15.36 2.00
C GLN A 34 -0.52 13.90 1.47
N PHE A 35 0.01 13.67 0.26
CA PHE A 35 0.00 12.36 -0.39
C PHE A 35 1.34 11.60 -0.32
N MET A 36 2.48 12.28 -0.19
CA MET A 36 3.80 11.63 -0.14
C MET A 36 4.31 11.34 1.28
N PHE A 37 3.82 12.04 2.31
CA PHE A 37 4.11 11.75 3.72
C PHE A 37 2.90 11.23 4.49
N GLY A 38 1.88 10.75 3.78
CA GLY A 38 0.78 10.00 4.37
C GLY A 38 1.31 8.65 4.90
N PRO A 39 1.10 8.32 6.18
CA PRO A 39 1.67 7.13 6.79
C PRO A 39 1.15 5.88 6.06
N HIS A 40 2.09 5.02 5.63
CA HIS A 40 1.87 3.77 4.90
C HIS A 40 0.61 2.99 5.33
N GLN A 41 -0.55 3.19 4.69
CA GLN A 41 -1.79 2.47 5.02
C GLN A 41 -2.10 2.33 6.53
N HIS A 42 -1.55 3.23 7.35
CA HIS A 42 -1.71 3.19 8.80
C HIS A 42 -3.13 3.68 9.08
N GLY A 43 -4.03 2.72 9.27
CA GLY A 43 -5.44 3.05 9.48
C GLY A 43 -6.41 1.98 9.04
N PHE A 44 -6.04 1.04 8.16
CA PHE A 44 -7.01 0.00 7.76
C PHE A 44 -7.47 -0.85 8.96
N VAL A 45 -6.54 -1.26 9.81
CA VAL A 45 -6.84 -2.03 11.03
C VAL A 45 -7.63 -1.18 12.02
N ALA A 46 -7.18 0.05 12.29
CA ALA A 46 -7.87 0.98 13.19
C ALA A 46 -9.29 1.27 12.71
N GLN A 47 -9.48 1.57 11.43
CA GLN A 47 -10.78 1.86 10.82
C GLN A 47 -11.71 0.67 10.88
N THR A 48 -11.21 -0.53 10.58
CA THR A 48 -12.00 -1.77 10.68
C THR A 48 -12.46 -2.01 12.12
N MET A 49 -11.57 -1.80 13.10
CA MET A 49 -11.90 -1.90 14.53
C MET A 49 -12.93 -0.85 14.94
N LYS A 50 -12.74 0.42 14.57
CA LYS A 50 -13.69 1.51 14.86
C LYS A 50 -15.07 1.23 14.26
N ASN A 51 -15.13 0.83 12.98
CA ASN A 51 -16.38 0.48 12.31
C ASN A 51 -17.10 -0.67 13.02
N ARG A 52 -16.36 -1.71 13.38
CA ARG A 52 -16.91 -2.85 14.13
C ARG A 52 -17.45 -2.42 15.49
N LEU A 53 -16.68 -1.63 16.26
CA LEU A 53 -17.10 -1.14 17.57
C LEU A 53 -18.33 -0.23 17.46
N ARG A 54 -18.35 0.68 16.47
CA ARG A 54 -19.48 1.57 16.21
C ARG A 54 -20.75 0.78 15.93
N TRP A 55 -20.65 -0.23 15.07
CA TRP A 55 -21.80 -1.05 14.67
C TRP A 55 -22.27 -1.99 15.79
N GLN A 56 -21.35 -2.68 16.47
CA GLN A 56 -21.71 -3.67 17.50
C GLN A 56 -22.22 -3.02 18.80
N LEU A 57 -21.69 -1.85 19.15
CA LEU A 57 -22.01 -1.19 20.42
C LEU A 57 -22.91 0.04 20.24
N LYS A 58 -23.31 0.36 19.01
CA LYS A 58 -24.13 1.55 18.65
C LYS A 58 -23.58 2.84 19.28
N LEU A 59 -22.27 3.04 19.15
CA LEU A 59 -21.58 4.16 19.79
C LEU A 59 -22.02 5.50 19.18
N THR A 60 -22.24 6.49 20.05
CA THR A 60 -22.45 7.89 19.63
C THR A 60 -21.14 8.50 19.11
N ASP A 61 -21.23 9.62 18.40
CA ASP A 61 -20.04 10.32 17.91
C ASP A 61 -19.15 10.84 19.05
N GLU A 62 -19.74 11.25 20.17
CA GLU A 62 -18.99 11.67 21.36
C GLU A 62 -18.21 10.49 21.97
N GLN A 63 -18.84 9.31 22.08
CA GLN A 63 -18.16 8.11 22.56
C GLN A 63 -17.05 7.67 21.60
N MET A 64 -17.31 7.74 20.29
CA MET A 64 -16.32 7.39 19.28
C MET A 64 -15.11 8.34 19.31
N THR A 65 -15.32 9.62 19.60
CA THR A 65 -14.24 10.61 19.78
C THR A 65 -13.32 10.21 20.93
N LYS A 66 -13.87 9.73 22.05
CA LYS A 66 -13.10 9.28 23.22
C LYS A 66 -12.39 7.93 22.99
N ILE A 67 -13.00 7.02 22.23
CA ILE A 67 -12.49 5.66 21.98
C ILE A 67 -11.45 5.63 20.85
N SER A 68 -11.59 6.50 19.85
CA SER A 68 -10.71 6.56 18.67
C SER A 68 -9.20 6.53 18.98
N PRO A 69 -8.65 7.37 19.89
CA PRO A 69 -7.22 7.35 20.18
C PRO A 69 -6.75 6.03 20.81
N ILE A 70 -7.62 5.33 21.55
CA ILE A 70 -7.31 4.01 22.12
C ILE A 70 -7.18 2.98 20.99
N VAL A 71 -8.15 2.96 20.07
CA VAL A 71 -8.14 2.05 18.92
C VAL A 71 -6.98 2.30 17.99
N GLU A 72 -6.63 3.57 17.75
CA GLU A 72 -5.46 3.95 16.95
C GLU A 72 -4.16 3.45 17.56
N LYS A 73 -3.95 3.70 18.87
CA LYS A 73 -2.80 3.18 19.60
C LYS A 73 -2.71 1.67 19.51
N THR A 74 -3.81 0.96 19.75
CA THR A 74 -3.85 -0.51 19.67
C THR A 74 -3.53 -1.01 18.26
N ALA A 75 -4.09 -0.38 17.23
CA ALA A 75 -3.82 -0.77 15.85
C ALA A 75 -2.35 -0.58 15.48
N ALA A 76 -1.72 0.52 15.92
CA ALA A 76 -0.30 0.75 15.71
C ALA A 76 0.57 -0.34 16.37
N GLN A 77 0.27 -0.70 17.62
CA GLN A 77 0.97 -1.77 18.33
C GLN A 77 0.80 -3.13 17.64
N LEU A 78 -0.42 -3.45 17.16
CA LEU A 78 -0.67 -4.69 16.43
C LEU A 78 0.10 -4.74 15.10
N GLU A 79 0.23 -3.61 14.41
CA GLU A 79 0.98 -3.51 13.17
C GLU A 79 2.49 -3.70 13.39
N GLU A 80 3.03 -3.12 14.46
CA GLU A 80 4.41 -3.34 14.90
C GLU A 80 4.67 -4.82 15.22
N ILE A 81 3.82 -5.43 16.05
CA ILE A 81 3.92 -6.86 16.40
C ILE A 81 3.85 -7.73 15.14
N ARG A 82 2.97 -7.41 14.19
CA ARG A 82 2.84 -8.13 12.93
C ARG A 82 4.10 -8.04 12.08
N GLY A 83 4.73 -6.86 12.03
CA GLY A 83 6.01 -6.65 11.36
C GLY A 83 7.09 -7.53 11.97
N ASP A 84 7.35 -7.38 13.27
CA ASP A 84 8.38 -8.14 13.99
C ASP A 84 8.17 -9.67 13.88
N THR A 85 6.94 -10.12 14.15
CA THR A 85 6.60 -11.55 14.06
C THR A 85 6.82 -12.07 12.63
N GLY A 86 6.48 -11.27 11.61
CA GLY A 86 6.70 -11.64 10.21
C GLY A 86 8.17 -11.87 9.88
N HIS A 87 9.06 -11.01 10.38
CA HIS A 87 10.51 -11.17 10.23
C HIS A 87 11.01 -12.43 10.95
N ARG A 88 10.66 -12.59 12.22
CA ARG A 88 11.06 -13.76 13.01
C ARG A 88 10.61 -15.08 12.40
N VAL A 89 9.37 -15.15 11.93
CA VAL A 89 8.84 -16.34 11.24
C VAL A 89 9.64 -16.65 9.98
N ARG A 90 10.00 -15.63 9.20
CA ARG A 90 10.81 -15.80 7.99
C ARG A 90 12.17 -16.40 8.32
N ASP A 91 12.83 -15.87 9.35
CA ASP A 91 14.17 -16.32 9.74
C ASP A 91 14.17 -17.77 10.23
N VAL A 92 13.18 -18.14 11.06
CA VAL A 92 12.98 -19.53 11.51
C VAL A 92 12.80 -20.50 10.33
N ILE A 93 12.03 -20.09 9.31
CA ILE A 93 11.80 -20.93 8.13
C ILE A 93 13.09 -21.08 7.31
N VAL A 94 13.85 -19.99 7.12
CA VAL A 94 15.11 -20.01 6.37
C VAL A 94 16.12 -20.94 7.06
N GLU A 95 16.23 -20.85 8.38
CA GLU A 95 17.12 -21.73 9.14
C GLU A 95 16.68 -23.20 9.04
N SER A 96 15.38 -23.47 9.21
CA SER A 96 14.84 -24.83 9.05
C SER A 96 15.15 -25.42 7.68
N HIS A 97 15.04 -24.64 6.60
CA HIS A 97 15.40 -25.10 5.26
C HIS A 97 16.89 -25.36 5.10
N ARG A 98 17.75 -24.54 5.74
CA ARG A 98 19.21 -24.76 5.74
C ARG A 98 19.57 -26.06 6.44
N GLU A 99 18.96 -26.34 7.58
CA GLU A 99 19.14 -27.60 8.32
C GLU A 99 18.67 -28.80 7.48
N ILE A 100 17.48 -28.72 6.90
CA ILE A 100 16.92 -29.78 6.04
C ILE A 100 17.83 -30.06 4.84
N ALA A 101 18.38 -29.03 4.21
CA ALA A 101 19.21 -29.17 3.01
C ALA A 101 20.45 -30.06 3.21
N GLN A 102 20.95 -30.18 4.44
CA GLN A 102 22.10 -31.04 4.79
C GLN A 102 21.82 -32.53 4.58
N TYR A 103 20.54 -32.94 4.61
CA TYR A 103 20.10 -34.32 4.46
C TYR A 103 19.59 -34.65 3.05
N LEU A 104 19.66 -33.69 2.12
CA LEU A 104 19.10 -33.81 0.78
C LEU A 104 20.19 -34.09 -0.26
N THR A 105 19.84 -34.87 -1.29
CA THR A 105 20.65 -35.00 -2.49
C THR A 105 20.68 -33.68 -3.28
N PRO A 106 21.66 -33.46 -4.18
CA PRO A 106 21.72 -32.24 -4.99
C PRO A 106 20.42 -31.93 -5.74
N ASP A 107 19.78 -32.94 -6.33
CA ASP A 107 18.50 -32.79 -7.03
C ASP A 107 17.36 -32.37 -6.09
N GLN A 108 17.33 -32.92 -4.88
CA GLN A 108 16.34 -32.57 -3.86
C GLN A 108 16.55 -31.14 -3.33
N GLN A 109 17.80 -30.71 -3.16
CA GLN A 109 18.12 -29.32 -2.79
C GLN A 109 17.64 -28.32 -3.86
N GLN A 110 17.78 -28.67 -5.14
CA GLN A 110 17.27 -27.83 -6.22
C GLN A 110 15.73 -27.73 -6.18
N ARG A 111 15.03 -28.82 -5.86
CA ARG A 111 13.57 -28.81 -5.66
C ARG A 111 13.16 -27.96 -4.46
N LEU A 112 13.90 -28.01 -3.34
CA LEU A 112 13.65 -27.18 -2.16
C LEU A 112 13.76 -25.69 -2.51
N LYS A 113 14.81 -25.28 -3.24
CA LYS A 113 14.97 -23.90 -3.72
C LYS A 113 13.81 -23.43 -4.61
N GLN A 114 13.35 -24.28 -5.54
CA GLN A 114 12.18 -23.94 -6.37
C GLN A 114 10.91 -23.76 -5.54
N MET A 115 10.71 -24.57 -4.49
CA MET A 115 9.58 -24.41 -3.57
C MET A 115 9.63 -23.07 -2.84
N GLU A 116 10.81 -22.65 -2.37
CA GLU A 116 11.02 -21.34 -1.73
C GLU A 116 10.72 -20.18 -2.66
N GLU A 117 11.23 -20.24 -3.90
CA GLU A 117 11.01 -19.21 -4.90
C GLU A 117 9.53 -19.06 -5.24
N ARG A 118 8.82 -20.17 -5.47
CA ARG A 118 7.36 -20.15 -5.70
C ARG A 118 6.63 -19.53 -4.52
N ARG A 119 7.00 -19.87 -3.29
CA ARG A 119 6.41 -19.30 -2.08
C ARG A 119 6.67 -17.79 -1.99
N ARG A 120 7.90 -17.35 -2.27
CA ARG A 120 8.30 -15.93 -2.29
C ARG A 120 7.51 -15.15 -3.34
N GLN A 121 7.38 -15.69 -4.55
CA GLN A 121 6.58 -15.08 -5.62
C GLN A 121 5.10 -14.99 -5.22
N TRP A 122 4.51 -16.05 -4.67
CA TRP A 122 3.12 -16.04 -4.19
C TRP A 122 2.87 -14.96 -3.13
N MET A 123 3.79 -14.79 -2.18
CA MET A 123 3.69 -13.76 -1.15
C MET A 123 3.80 -12.34 -1.73
N GLN A 124 4.68 -12.12 -2.70
CA GLN A 124 4.80 -10.82 -3.40
C GLN A 124 3.54 -10.49 -4.20
N HIS A 125 3.00 -11.46 -4.95
CA HIS A 125 1.81 -11.26 -5.77
C HIS A 125 0.54 -11.07 -4.93
N ARG A 126 0.40 -11.76 -3.79
CA ARG A 126 -0.70 -11.51 -2.85
C ARG A 126 -0.57 -10.16 -2.14
N GLY A 127 0.64 -9.70 -1.84
CA GLY A 127 0.89 -8.36 -1.33
C GLY A 127 0.44 -7.26 -2.31
N MET A 128 0.74 -7.42 -3.60
CA MET A 128 0.29 -6.50 -4.65
C MET A 128 -1.24 -6.52 -4.85
N ARG A 129 -1.87 -7.70 -4.87
CA ARG A 129 -3.33 -7.81 -5.10
C ARG A 129 -4.19 -7.20 -3.99
N ARG A 130 -3.68 -7.08 -2.76
CA ARG A 130 -4.39 -6.38 -1.68
C ARG A 130 -4.26 -4.86 -1.74
N ARG A 131 -3.27 -4.31 -2.45
CA ARG A 131 -3.08 -2.86 -2.62
C ARG A 131 -3.92 -2.27 -3.76
N ASN A 132 -4.28 -3.09 -4.76
CA ASN A 132 -5.05 -2.69 -5.95
C ASN A 132 -6.42 -3.39 -6.04
N GLY A 133 -7.01 -3.84 -4.93
CA GLY A 133 -8.35 -4.43 -4.94
C GLY A 133 -9.38 -3.39 -5.41
N PRO A 134 -10.29 -3.72 -6.35
CA PRO A 134 -11.26 -2.76 -6.85
C PRO A 134 -12.17 -2.33 -5.70
N SER A 135 -12.37 -1.01 -5.58
CA SER A 135 -13.48 -0.44 -4.82
C SER A 135 -14.74 -1.20 -5.25
N SER A 136 -15.26 -2.07 -4.38
CA SER A 136 -16.58 -2.65 -4.54
C SER A 136 -17.56 -1.50 -4.34
N ALA A 137 -17.78 -0.75 -5.42
CA ALA A 137 -18.99 0.01 -5.59
C ALA A 137 -20.14 -0.98 -5.35
N SER A 138 -20.84 -0.80 -4.23
CA SER A 138 -22.16 -1.38 -4.04
C SER A 138 -22.97 -1.04 -5.30
N PRO A 139 -23.54 -2.02 -6.00
CA PRO A 139 -24.58 -1.73 -6.97
C PRO A 139 -25.72 -1.09 -6.18
N SER A 140 -25.95 0.19 -6.41
CA SER A 140 -27.17 0.87 -6.04
C SER A 140 -28.32 0.04 -6.58
N GLU A 141 -29.08 -0.51 -5.64
CA GLU A 141 -30.40 -1.08 -5.78
C GLU A 141 -31.20 -0.20 -6.75
N THR A 142 -31.37 -0.70 -7.96
CA THR A 142 -32.29 -0.16 -8.96
C THR A 142 -33.66 -0.56 -8.45
N GLN A 143 -34.25 0.33 -7.66
CA GLN A 143 -35.67 0.30 -7.34
C GLN A 143 -36.42 0.65 -8.63
N ASP A 144 -36.63 -0.36 -9.44
CA ASP A 144 -37.55 -0.33 -10.57
C ASP A 144 -38.98 -0.59 -10.05
N SER A 145 -39.90 0.02 -10.75
CA SER A 145 -41.29 0.28 -10.40
C SER A 145 -42.18 -0.96 -10.26
N ASP A 146 -43.13 -0.88 -9.33
CA ASP A 146 -44.56 -1.14 -9.57
C ASP A 146 -45.42 -0.37 -8.55
#